data_AF-A0A7Y9N1H6-F1
#
_entry.id   AF-A0A7Y9N1H6-F1
#
_cell.length_a   1.000
_cell.length_b   1.000
_cell.length_c   1.000
_cell.angle_alpha   90.00
_cell.angle_beta   90.00
_cell.angle_gamma   90.00
#
_symmetry.space_group_name_H-M   'P 1'
#
loop_
_entity.id
_entity.type
_entity.pdbx_description
1 polymer ?
#
loop_
_entity_poly.entity_id
_entity_poly.type
_entity_poly.pdbx_seq_one_letter_code
_entity_poly.pdbx_strand_id
1 'polypeptide(L)'
;MMTEMPSATGVRIAGDRYQWLVAWRACLQLLHEHATGRAGNRLVAVGVEARDAGNADDVVLYRSSPPHSYMQVKYAVDASSPLNLDYLAREPILRNLIATHRRLKAEDGVVEIWLVTNRQIDSADVLLKDRDSRDRRLVPRALQGGPGSKRGLARAEWAHEADVDLGELGDFLSDFYIESGYDAEHLRTEVKLLMTANGLESDDRAIELGLSWVHDRVVAGERMFDLQSIKQAVDDMGIIRSEPWGTVSVAIVDYDPAARESSVSIDRVGRMEGSTPWLRVRPNAPYTWGELASDIRGTFRPLKPGRVLVTGFMRQAVGFLVGTELRGVRGFTVATRQHAQLWTSEAPTEPFPLEIEEVPVGKGEDLAIVLQISYPGADDAADWIRASDLPVDSILVVSTPSIDATSIATPGIANSVATQVRNQVRSRLKGVRRLHLFLIGPLGLSILLGHHWSRMRPTTVYEHIDGAEYEAAFDIDA
;
A
#
# COMPACT_ATOMS: atom_id res chain seq x y z
N MET A 1 12.51 25.34 22.20
CA MET A 1 11.43 26.31 21.87
C MET A 1 10.13 25.57 22.06
N MET A 2 9.32 25.92 23.06
CA MET A 2 7.98 25.32 23.21
C MET A 2 7.10 25.87 22.10
N THR A 3 6.64 25.01 21.20
CA THR A 3 5.68 25.37 20.16
C THR A 3 4.37 25.77 20.84
N GLU A 4 3.96 27.04 20.70
CA GLU A 4 2.66 27.50 21.21
C GLU A 4 1.52 26.76 20.51
N MET A 5 0.39 26.58 21.21
CA MET A 5 -0.80 25.97 20.61
C MET A 5 -1.29 26.82 19.43
N PRO A 6 -1.72 26.20 18.32
CA PRO A 6 -2.27 26.93 17.18
C PRO A 6 -3.47 27.79 17.59
N SER A 7 -3.61 28.97 16.99
CA SER A 7 -4.81 29.80 17.16
C SER A 7 -6.06 29.05 16.66
N ALA A 8 -7.25 29.41 17.15
CA ALA A 8 -8.51 28.79 16.71
C ALA A 8 -8.69 28.84 15.18
N THR A 9 -8.27 29.93 14.54
CA THR A 9 -8.24 30.05 13.08
C THR A 9 -7.26 29.06 12.44
N GLY A 10 -6.07 28.88 13.03
CA GLY A 10 -5.09 27.90 12.57
C GLY A 10 -5.60 26.46 12.69
N VAL A 11 -6.32 26.14 13.78
CA VAL A 11 -6.98 24.83 13.96
C VAL A 11 -8.01 24.58 12.86
N ARG A 12 -8.87 25.56 12.56
CA ARG A 12 -9.87 25.45 11.50
C ARG A 12 -9.23 25.23 10.13
N ILE A 13 -8.23 26.04 9.76
CA ILE A 13 -7.52 25.90 8.49
C ILE A 13 -6.86 24.52 8.36
N ALA A 14 -6.29 24.00 9.45
CA ALA A 14 -5.71 22.66 9.44
C ALA A 14 -6.78 21.57 9.20
N GLY A 15 -7.96 21.72 9.80
CA GLY A 15 -9.10 20.84 9.56
C GLY A 15 -9.59 20.90 8.11
N ASP A 16 -9.81 22.10 7.57
CA ASP A 16 -10.25 22.30 6.18
C ASP A 16 -9.24 21.68 5.20
N ARG A 17 -7.94 21.91 5.41
CA ARG A 17 -6.88 21.32 4.57
C ARG A 17 -6.83 19.79 4.65
N TYR A 18 -7.09 19.22 5.82
CA TYR A 18 -7.18 17.77 5.98
C TYR A 18 -8.38 17.19 5.21
N GLN A 19 -9.55 17.84 5.28
CA GLN A 19 -10.72 17.47 4.48
C GLN A 19 -10.47 17.58 2.98
N TRP A 20 -9.83 18.66 2.51
CA TRP A 20 -9.50 18.80 1.09
C TRP A 20 -8.51 17.75 0.61
N LEU A 21 -7.63 17.26 1.49
CA LEU A 21 -6.73 16.16 1.16
C LEU A 21 -7.48 14.83 1.01
N VAL A 22 -8.50 14.58 1.84
CA VAL A 22 -9.41 13.43 1.68
C VAL A 22 -10.19 13.54 0.36
N ALA A 23 -10.72 14.72 0.04
CA ALA A 23 -11.41 14.98 -1.22
C ALA A 23 -10.48 14.78 -2.45
N TRP A 24 -9.25 15.29 -2.38
CA TRP A 24 -8.27 15.13 -3.46
C TRP A 24 -7.88 13.66 -3.66
N ARG A 25 -7.67 12.90 -2.57
CA ARG A 25 -7.49 11.44 -2.64
C ARG A 25 -8.65 10.76 -3.38
N ALA A 26 -9.90 11.13 -3.07
CA ALA A 26 -11.08 10.58 -3.75
C ALA A 26 -11.12 10.94 -5.24
N CYS A 27 -10.71 12.15 -5.62
CA CYS A 27 -10.59 12.55 -7.03
C CYS A 27 -9.56 11.69 -7.78
N LEU A 28 -8.40 11.43 -7.15
CA LEU A 28 -7.37 10.56 -7.72
C LEU A 28 -7.83 9.09 -7.82
N GLN A 29 -8.63 8.61 -6.86
CA GLN A 29 -9.24 7.29 -6.94
C GLN A 29 -10.21 7.20 -8.13
N LEU A 30 -11.05 8.22 -8.31
CA LEU A 30 -11.98 8.29 -9.46
C LEU A 30 -11.23 8.24 -10.79
N LEU A 31 -10.14 9.02 -10.94
CA LEU A 31 -9.27 8.97 -12.12
C LEU A 31 -8.71 7.56 -12.35
N HIS A 32 -8.21 6.93 -11.28
CA HIS A 32 -7.53 5.64 -11.36
C HIS A 32 -8.47 4.49 -11.74
N GLU A 33 -9.65 4.44 -11.12
CA GLU A 33 -10.68 3.42 -11.42
C GLU A 33 -11.10 3.49 -12.90
N HIS A 34 -11.20 4.70 -13.46
CA HIS A 34 -11.52 4.90 -14.87
C HIS A 34 -10.36 4.54 -15.81
N ALA A 35 -9.14 4.93 -15.47
CA ALA A 35 -7.96 4.66 -16.28
C ALA A 35 -7.66 3.15 -16.40
N THR A 36 -7.78 2.42 -15.28
CA THR A 36 -7.48 0.98 -15.21
C THR A 36 -8.65 0.10 -15.64
N GLY A 37 -9.83 0.69 -15.86
CA GLY A 37 -11.02 -0.02 -16.28
C GLY A 37 -11.54 -1.02 -15.24
N ARG A 38 -11.31 -0.75 -13.94
CA ARG A 38 -11.73 -1.61 -12.83
C ARG A 38 -13.20 -2.03 -13.01
N ALA A 39 -13.48 -3.33 -13.14
CA ALA A 39 -14.84 -3.82 -13.38
C ALA A 39 -15.66 -3.71 -12.09
N GLY A 40 -16.90 -3.21 -12.17
CA GLY A 40 -17.82 -3.11 -11.02
C GLY A 40 -18.52 -1.76 -10.90
N ASN A 41 -18.91 -1.42 -9.67
CA ASN A 41 -19.60 -0.19 -9.29
C ASN A 41 -18.60 0.97 -9.12
N ARG A 42 -18.27 1.66 -10.22
CA ARG A 42 -17.19 2.66 -10.29
C ARG A 42 -17.60 3.99 -9.68
N LEU A 43 -16.64 4.74 -9.16
CA LEU A 43 -16.83 6.15 -8.85
C LEU A 43 -17.16 6.94 -10.12
N VAL A 44 -18.12 7.85 -10.05
CA VAL A 44 -18.54 8.73 -11.16
C VAL A 44 -18.41 10.21 -10.81
N ALA A 45 -18.49 10.56 -9.52
CA ALA A 45 -18.26 11.91 -9.04
C ALA A 45 -17.80 11.91 -7.58
N VAL A 46 -17.16 13.01 -7.16
CA VAL A 46 -16.79 13.31 -5.78
C VAL A 46 -17.54 14.56 -5.34
N GLY A 47 -18.31 14.46 -4.27
CA GLY A 47 -18.93 15.60 -3.60
C GLY A 47 -18.03 16.12 -2.48
N VAL A 48 -18.04 17.44 -2.26
CA VAL A 48 -17.39 18.09 -1.12
C VAL A 48 -18.39 19.08 -0.51
N GLU A 49 -18.68 18.96 0.77
CA GLU A 49 -19.79 19.66 1.44
C GLU A 49 -21.13 19.45 0.70
N ALA A 50 -21.39 18.20 0.27
CA ALA A 50 -22.45 17.87 -0.66
C ALA A 50 -23.83 18.29 -0.13
N ARG A 51 -24.58 19.04 -0.96
CA ARG A 51 -25.97 19.38 -0.64
C ARG A 51 -26.78 18.08 -0.55
N ASP A 52 -27.70 18.03 0.40
CA ASP A 52 -28.61 16.90 0.61
C ASP A 52 -27.94 15.60 1.10
N ALA A 53 -26.69 15.64 1.57
CA ALA A 53 -26.00 14.51 2.21
C ALA A 53 -26.11 14.50 3.75
N GLY A 54 -26.82 15.46 4.35
CA GLY A 54 -27.04 15.51 5.80
C GLY A 54 -25.76 15.88 6.54
N ASN A 55 -25.42 15.17 7.61
CA ASN A 55 -24.21 15.41 8.42
C ASN A 55 -23.05 14.46 8.04
N ALA A 56 -23.12 13.80 6.89
CA ALA A 56 -22.03 12.99 6.33
C ALA A 56 -21.70 13.50 4.93
N ASP A 57 -21.50 14.81 4.83
CA ASP A 57 -21.44 15.55 3.57
C ASP A 57 -20.06 16.13 3.25
N ASP A 58 -19.10 16.06 4.19
CA ASP A 58 -17.76 16.63 4.02
C ASP A 58 -17.09 16.14 2.74
N VAL A 59 -17.13 14.82 2.50
CA VAL A 59 -16.70 14.18 1.26
C VAL A 59 -17.67 13.05 0.91
N VAL A 60 -18.18 13.03 -0.32
CA VAL A 60 -19.10 11.98 -0.80
C VAL A 60 -18.56 11.34 -2.06
N LEU A 61 -18.56 10.01 -2.10
CA LEU A 61 -18.10 9.21 -3.23
C LEU A 61 -19.32 8.65 -3.95
N TYR A 62 -19.70 9.32 -5.04
CA TYR A 62 -20.82 8.88 -5.87
C TYR A 62 -20.34 7.79 -6.82
N ARG A 63 -21.10 6.70 -6.83
CA ARG A 63 -20.85 5.53 -7.67
C ARG A 63 -21.91 5.38 -8.75
N SER A 64 -21.63 4.57 -9.77
CA SER A 64 -22.58 4.29 -10.86
C SER A 64 -23.90 3.67 -10.38
N SER A 65 -23.88 2.97 -9.24
CA SER A 65 -25.03 2.48 -8.50
C SER A 65 -24.75 2.61 -7.00
N PRO A 66 -25.77 2.53 -6.12
CA PRO A 66 -25.53 2.38 -4.69
C PRO A 66 -24.68 1.12 -4.36
N PRO A 67 -24.00 1.09 -3.20
CA PRO A 67 -23.96 2.17 -2.22
C PRO A 67 -23.04 3.33 -2.64
N HIS A 68 -23.45 4.55 -2.32
CA HIS A 68 -22.57 5.70 -2.27
C HIS A 68 -21.89 5.75 -0.89
N SER A 69 -20.69 6.33 -0.82
CA SER A 69 -19.95 6.44 0.45
C SER A 69 -19.98 7.89 0.93
N TYR A 70 -20.54 8.12 2.11
CA TYR A 70 -20.73 9.41 2.73
C TYR A 70 -19.79 9.55 3.92
N MET A 71 -18.89 10.53 3.87
CA MET A 71 -17.81 10.66 4.85
C MET A 71 -18.00 11.92 5.68
N GLN A 72 -17.98 11.76 7.01
CA GLN A 72 -17.71 12.83 7.95
C GLN A 72 -16.22 12.79 8.31
N VAL A 73 -15.52 13.89 8.06
CA VAL A 73 -14.09 14.06 8.29
C VAL A 73 -13.89 14.92 9.54
N LYS A 74 -13.15 14.39 10.52
CA LYS A 74 -12.84 15.09 11.78
C LYS A 74 -11.33 15.10 12.03
N TYR A 75 -10.75 16.30 12.07
CA TYR A 75 -9.33 16.50 12.35
C TYR A 75 -9.13 17.06 13.76
N ALA A 76 -8.14 16.51 14.46
CA ALA A 76 -7.66 17.01 15.74
C ALA A 76 -6.23 17.52 15.61
N VAL A 77 -5.96 18.75 16.05
CA VAL A 77 -4.59 19.30 16.07
C VAL A 77 -3.71 18.71 17.16
N ASP A 78 -4.32 18.10 18.18
CA ASP A 78 -3.65 17.38 19.24
C ASP A 78 -4.22 15.97 19.41
N ALA A 79 -3.39 15.08 19.93
CA ALA A 79 -3.75 13.68 20.21
C ALA A 79 -4.33 13.50 21.63
N SER A 80 -4.77 14.57 22.31
CA SER A 80 -5.10 14.52 23.74
C SER A 80 -6.40 13.79 24.05
N SER A 81 -7.32 13.73 23.09
CA SER A 81 -8.59 13.01 23.25
C SER A 81 -8.75 11.87 22.22
N PRO A 82 -8.87 10.61 22.68
CA PRO A 82 -9.12 9.48 21.81
C PRO A 82 -10.55 9.47 21.27
N LEU A 83 -10.78 8.62 20.26
CA LEU A 83 -12.10 8.29 19.74
C LEU A 83 -12.77 7.26 20.68
N ASN A 84 -13.86 7.67 21.32
CA ASN A 84 -14.72 6.86 22.21
C ASN A 84 -16.18 7.35 22.16
N LEU A 85 -17.08 6.67 22.86
CA LEU A 85 -18.49 7.09 22.96
C LEU A 85 -18.64 8.55 23.42
N ASP A 86 -17.92 8.98 24.46
CA ASP A 86 -17.98 10.36 24.96
C ASP A 86 -17.71 11.37 23.85
N TYR A 87 -16.68 11.14 23.04
CA TYR A 87 -16.36 12.01 21.90
C TYR A 87 -17.49 11.99 20.86
N LEU A 88 -18.00 10.81 20.53
CA LEU A 88 -19.09 10.63 19.58
C LEU A 88 -20.41 11.28 20.06
N ALA A 89 -20.61 11.40 21.37
CA ALA A 89 -21.79 12.00 22.00
C ALA A 89 -21.70 13.53 22.14
N ARG A 90 -20.50 14.08 22.44
CA ARG A 90 -20.30 15.53 22.71
C ARG A 90 -20.65 16.45 21.53
N GLU A 91 -20.46 16.00 20.29
CA GLU A 91 -20.71 16.80 19.07
C GLU A 91 -21.90 16.27 18.23
N PRO A 92 -22.99 15.87 18.89
CA PRO A 92 -23.96 14.85 18.45
C PRO A 92 -23.55 13.97 17.24
N ILE A 93 -22.29 13.56 17.12
CA ILE A 93 -21.75 12.96 15.88
C ILE A 93 -22.48 11.67 15.59
N LEU A 94 -22.58 10.79 16.60
CA LEU A 94 -23.28 9.52 16.44
C LEU A 94 -24.74 9.71 16.05
N ARG A 95 -25.46 10.58 16.76
CA ARG A 95 -26.87 10.89 16.48
C ARG A 95 -27.05 11.44 15.07
N ASN A 96 -26.18 12.35 14.66
CA ASN A 96 -26.21 13.01 13.35
C ASN A 96 -25.92 12.04 12.21
N LEU A 97 -24.97 11.11 12.40
CA LEU A 97 -24.65 10.07 11.44
C LEU A 97 -25.78 9.04 11.31
N ILE A 98 -26.40 8.63 12.43
CA ILE A 98 -27.57 7.72 12.38
C ILE A 98 -28.76 8.37 11.70
N ALA A 99 -29.05 9.65 12.02
CA ALA A 99 -30.12 10.38 11.34
C ALA A 99 -29.87 10.50 9.84
N THR A 100 -28.61 10.72 9.44
CA THR A 100 -28.18 10.77 8.04
C THR A 100 -28.34 9.41 7.36
N HIS A 101 -27.87 8.34 8.01
CA HIS A 101 -28.04 6.96 7.55
C HIS A 101 -29.49 6.61 7.32
N ARG A 102 -30.38 6.87 8.30
CA ARG A 102 -31.81 6.61 8.21
C ARG A 102 -32.43 7.28 6.97
N ARG A 103 -32.09 8.55 6.75
CA ARG A 103 -32.62 9.33 5.61
C ARG A 103 -32.11 8.77 4.29
N LEU A 104 -30.79 8.65 4.13
CA LEU A 104 -30.18 8.19 2.88
C LEU A 104 -30.58 6.75 2.55
N LYS A 105 -30.68 5.87 3.55
CA LYS A 105 -31.13 4.48 3.37
C LYS A 105 -32.59 4.38 2.92
N ALA A 106 -33.44 5.32 3.34
CA ALA A 106 -34.82 5.40 2.86
C ALA A 106 -34.91 5.84 1.38
N GLU A 107 -33.92 6.61 0.90
CA GLU A 107 -33.85 7.12 -0.48
C GLU A 107 -33.17 6.10 -1.42
N ASP A 108 -31.98 5.59 -1.05
CA ASP A 108 -31.09 4.79 -1.91
C ASP A 108 -31.06 3.29 -1.58
N GLY A 109 -31.67 2.88 -0.47
CA GLY A 109 -31.75 1.49 0.00
C GLY A 109 -30.47 0.94 0.64
N VAL A 110 -29.29 1.19 0.05
CA VAL A 110 -27.99 0.77 0.60
C VAL A 110 -27.02 1.94 0.57
N VAL A 111 -26.39 2.23 1.70
CA VAL A 111 -25.49 3.38 1.88
C VAL A 111 -24.27 2.95 2.70
N GLU A 112 -23.15 3.65 2.53
CA GLU A 112 -22.00 3.50 3.42
C GLU A 112 -21.76 4.82 4.15
N ILE A 113 -21.68 4.77 5.49
CA ILE A 113 -21.37 5.94 6.32
C ILE A 113 -19.97 5.76 6.88
N TRP A 114 -19.12 6.77 6.71
CA TRP A 114 -17.73 6.75 7.14
C TRP A 114 -17.46 7.87 8.13
N LEU A 115 -16.78 7.54 9.23
CA LEU A 115 -16.08 8.50 10.07
C LEU A 115 -14.59 8.42 9.78
N VAL A 116 -14.01 9.51 9.28
CA VAL A 116 -12.57 9.61 8.96
C VAL A 116 -11.92 10.57 9.94
N THR A 117 -10.95 10.09 10.73
CA THR A 117 -10.30 10.91 11.75
C THR A 117 -8.88 10.48 12.06
N ASN A 118 -8.04 11.46 12.43
CA ASN A 118 -6.70 11.21 12.93
C ASN A 118 -6.66 10.81 14.41
N ARG A 119 -7.81 10.77 15.11
CA ARG A 119 -7.91 10.30 16.50
C ARG A 119 -7.71 8.80 16.58
N GLN A 120 -6.92 8.36 17.57
CA GLN A 120 -6.75 6.95 17.90
C GLN A 120 -7.96 6.43 18.67
N ILE A 121 -8.31 5.16 18.47
CA ILE A 121 -9.37 4.50 19.23
C ILE A 121 -8.96 4.35 20.69
N ASP A 122 -9.87 4.66 21.61
CA ASP A 122 -9.69 4.37 23.02
C ASP A 122 -9.72 2.86 23.27
N SER A 123 -8.62 2.31 23.81
CA SER A 123 -8.52 0.89 24.15
C SER A 123 -9.55 0.42 25.20
N ALA A 124 -10.11 1.36 25.98
CA ALA A 124 -11.15 1.08 26.96
C ALA A 124 -12.54 0.97 26.33
N ASP A 125 -12.77 1.56 25.15
CA ASP A 125 -14.08 1.53 24.49
C ASP A 125 -14.43 0.12 24.02
N VAL A 126 -15.55 -0.41 24.51
CA VAL A 126 -15.91 -1.82 24.34
C VAL A 126 -16.24 -2.16 22.90
N LEU A 127 -16.80 -1.23 22.13
CA LEU A 127 -17.20 -1.50 20.74
C LEU A 127 -16.08 -1.13 19.78
N LEU A 128 -15.49 0.06 19.94
CA LEU A 128 -14.49 0.58 18.99
C LEU A 128 -13.20 -0.24 18.99
N LYS A 129 -12.72 -0.73 20.13
CA LYS A 129 -11.47 -1.49 20.20
C LYS A 129 -11.48 -2.78 19.37
N ASP A 130 -12.67 -3.30 19.05
CA ASP A 130 -12.85 -4.52 18.28
C ASP A 130 -12.95 -4.27 16.78
N ARG A 131 -12.83 -3.00 16.32
CA ARG A 131 -12.83 -2.62 14.89
C ARG A 131 -11.85 -3.50 14.11
N ASP A 132 -12.33 -4.12 13.05
CA ASP A 132 -11.47 -4.91 12.18
C ASP A 132 -10.65 -3.97 11.29
N SER A 133 -9.33 -4.07 11.36
CA SER A 133 -8.43 -3.21 10.59
C SER A 133 -8.47 -3.48 9.08
N ARG A 134 -9.00 -4.63 8.65
CA ARG A 134 -9.04 -5.06 7.24
C ARG A 134 -10.21 -4.42 6.50
N ASP A 135 -11.38 -4.40 7.11
CA ASP A 135 -12.60 -3.84 6.51
C ASP A 135 -13.04 -2.50 7.13
N ARG A 136 -12.46 -2.08 8.27
CA ARG A 136 -12.75 -0.84 9.01
C ARG A 136 -14.11 -0.83 9.70
N ARG A 137 -14.75 -2.00 9.86
CA ARG A 137 -16.09 -2.15 10.44
C ARG A 137 -16.02 -2.62 11.89
N LEU A 138 -17.09 -2.31 12.61
CA LEU A 138 -17.32 -2.82 13.98
C LEU A 138 -18.06 -4.17 13.95
N VAL A 139 -18.86 -4.41 12.92
CA VAL A 139 -19.64 -5.63 12.71
C VAL A 139 -18.77 -6.68 11.99
N PRO A 140 -18.84 -7.98 12.37
CA PRO A 140 -19.85 -8.61 13.22
C PRO A 140 -19.59 -8.50 14.72
N ARG A 141 -18.37 -8.16 15.16
CA ARG A 141 -17.97 -8.27 16.58
C ARG A 141 -18.82 -7.40 17.51
N ALA A 142 -19.12 -6.18 17.09
CA ALA A 142 -19.94 -5.26 17.86
C ALA A 142 -21.37 -5.77 18.10
N LEU A 143 -21.92 -6.64 17.25
CA LEU A 143 -23.27 -7.23 17.41
C LEU A 143 -23.27 -8.56 18.18
N GLN A 144 -22.11 -9.09 18.55
CA GLN A 144 -22.03 -10.34 19.30
C GLN A 144 -22.45 -10.17 20.77
N GLY A 145 -22.98 -11.26 21.35
CA GLY A 145 -23.38 -11.35 22.75
C GLY A 145 -24.78 -10.80 23.03
N GLY A 146 -25.46 -11.35 24.04
CA GLY A 146 -26.81 -10.91 24.45
C GLY A 146 -26.82 -9.61 25.26
N PRO A 147 -28.01 -9.09 25.64
CA PRO A 147 -28.18 -7.80 26.31
C PRO A 147 -27.37 -7.63 27.61
N GLY A 148 -27.18 -8.69 28.40
CA GLY A 148 -26.40 -8.63 29.65
C GLY A 148 -24.88 -8.76 29.47
N SER A 149 -24.38 -8.93 28.24
CA SER A 149 -22.94 -8.99 27.98
C SER A 149 -22.30 -7.59 28.00
N LYS A 150 -20.97 -7.50 28.17
CA LYS A 150 -20.26 -6.20 28.09
C LYS A 150 -20.57 -5.44 26.79
N ARG A 151 -20.60 -6.13 25.65
CA ARG A 151 -20.97 -5.54 24.35
C ARG A 151 -22.45 -5.18 24.28
N GLY A 152 -23.33 -5.99 24.86
CA GLY A 152 -24.77 -5.69 24.96
C GLY A 152 -25.06 -4.40 25.73
N LEU A 153 -24.38 -4.21 26.85
CA LEU A 153 -24.47 -2.98 27.66
C LEU A 153 -23.89 -1.78 26.91
N ALA A 154 -22.72 -1.92 26.28
CA ALA A 154 -22.13 -0.83 25.48
C ALA A 154 -23.01 -0.43 24.29
N ARG A 155 -23.66 -1.38 23.61
CA ARG A 155 -24.66 -1.06 22.57
C ARG A 155 -25.87 -0.31 23.13
N ALA A 156 -26.35 -0.69 24.31
CA ALA A 156 -27.46 0.02 24.96
C ALA A 156 -27.09 1.46 25.31
N GLU A 157 -25.84 1.68 25.75
CA GLU A 157 -25.30 3.02 26.01
C GLU A 157 -25.19 3.85 24.73
N TRP A 158 -24.63 3.30 23.66
CA TRP A 158 -24.57 3.97 22.35
C TRP A 158 -25.96 4.31 21.82
N ALA A 159 -26.92 3.40 21.94
CA ALA A 159 -28.30 3.61 21.51
C ALA A 159 -28.97 4.72 22.33
N HIS A 160 -28.72 4.76 23.65
CA HIS A 160 -29.21 5.82 24.53
C HIS A 160 -28.65 7.20 24.15
N GLU A 161 -27.32 7.32 23.98
CA GLU A 161 -26.69 8.59 23.60
C GLU A 161 -27.17 9.08 22.23
N ALA A 162 -27.36 8.14 21.29
CA ALA A 162 -27.88 8.45 19.97
C ALA A 162 -29.39 8.69 19.90
N ASP A 163 -30.15 8.41 20.97
CA ASP A 163 -31.61 8.48 21.04
C ASP A 163 -32.31 7.57 19.99
N VAL A 164 -31.87 6.31 19.90
CA VAL A 164 -32.43 5.29 19.00
C VAL A 164 -32.61 3.95 19.70
N ASP A 165 -33.34 3.02 19.09
CA ASP A 165 -33.43 1.65 19.60
C ASP A 165 -32.22 0.78 19.17
N LEU A 166 -32.07 -0.38 19.80
CA LEU A 166 -30.96 -1.31 19.52
C LEU A 166 -30.99 -1.90 18.11
N GLY A 167 -32.19 -2.03 17.51
CA GLY A 167 -32.35 -2.53 16.15
C GLY A 167 -31.86 -1.51 15.14
N GLU A 168 -32.24 -0.25 15.33
CA GLU A 168 -31.77 0.86 14.50
C GLU A 168 -30.26 1.08 14.63
N LEU A 169 -29.71 1.06 15.85
CA LEU A 169 -28.26 1.11 16.03
C LEU A 169 -27.57 -0.05 15.32
N GLY A 170 -28.12 -1.27 15.42
CA GLY A 170 -27.55 -2.45 14.76
C GLY A 170 -27.56 -2.35 13.23
N ASP A 171 -28.62 -1.77 12.67
CA ASP A 171 -28.73 -1.50 11.23
C ASP A 171 -27.71 -0.46 10.78
N PHE A 172 -27.56 0.66 11.52
CA PHE A 172 -26.52 1.65 11.27
C PHE A 172 -25.12 1.06 11.36
N LEU A 173 -24.80 0.32 12.42
CA LEU A 173 -23.48 -0.28 12.62
C LEU A 173 -23.10 -1.25 11.49
N SER A 174 -24.09 -1.84 10.83
CA SER A 174 -23.86 -2.70 9.66
C SER A 174 -23.35 -1.89 8.46
N ASP A 175 -23.71 -0.61 8.34
CA ASP A 175 -23.31 0.25 7.23
C ASP A 175 -22.24 1.28 7.64
N PHE A 176 -21.76 1.22 8.89
CA PHE A 176 -20.82 2.18 9.47
C PHE A 176 -19.36 1.71 9.42
N TYR A 177 -18.50 2.58 8.90
CA TYR A 177 -17.07 2.40 8.73
C TYR A 177 -16.29 3.47 9.48
N ILE A 178 -15.15 3.10 10.04
CA ILE A 178 -14.32 4.02 10.84
C ILE A 178 -12.87 3.94 10.38
N GLU A 179 -12.39 5.02 9.78
CA GLU A 179 -10.97 5.21 9.51
C GLU A 179 -10.35 6.09 10.60
N SER A 180 -9.83 5.43 11.64
CA SER A 180 -9.25 6.04 12.83
C SER A 180 -7.73 6.05 12.79
N GLY A 181 -7.10 7.01 13.47
CA GLY A 181 -5.65 7.16 13.48
C GLY A 181 -5.07 7.50 12.11
N TYR A 182 -5.92 8.02 11.21
CA TYR A 182 -5.56 8.38 9.86
C TYR A 182 -4.96 9.78 9.88
N ASP A 183 -3.66 9.88 10.15
CA ASP A 183 -2.99 11.17 10.23
C ASP A 183 -2.73 11.78 8.84
N ALA A 184 -2.43 13.08 8.82
CA ALA A 184 -2.22 13.82 7.58
C ALA A 184 -0.98 13.33 6.80
N GLU A 185 0.05 12.83 7.46
CA GLU A 185 1.27 12.34 6.80
C GLU A 185 1.00 11.00 6.09
N HIS A 186 0.28 10.11 6.76
CA HIS A 186 -0.17 8.86 6.19
C HIS A 186 -1.09 9.09 4.99
N LEU A 187 -2.08 9.97 5.12
CA LEU A 187 -2.95 10.36 4.01
C LEU A 187 -2.15 11.01 2.85
N ARG A 188 -1.17 11.89 3.12
CA ARG A 188 -0.29 12.42 2.08
C ARG A 188 0.49 11.31 1.37
N THR A 189 0.93 10.28 2.08
CA THR A 189 1.61 9.13 1.48
C THR A 189 0.69 8.38 0.51
N GLU A 190 -0.57 8.12 0.89
CA GLU A 190 -1.55 7.51 -0.02
C GLU A 190 -1.84 8.40 -1.24
N VAL A 191 -1.96 9.71 -1.05
CA VAL A 191 -2.11 10.66 -2.17
C VAL A 191 -0.91 10.57 -3.11
N LYS A 192 0.33 10.52 -2.60
CA LYS A 192 1.54 10.35 -3.44
C LYS A 192 1.49 9.06 -4.24
N LEU A 193 1.06 7.96 -3.63
CA LEU A 193 0.89 6.66 -4.30
C LEU A 193 -0.15 6.76 -5.42
N LEU A 194 -1.34 7.32 -5.15
CA LEU A 194 -2.40 7.48 -6.14
C LEU A 194 -2.04 8.46 -7.26
N MET A 195 -1.34 9.55 -6.97
CA MET A 195 -0.81 10.45 -7.99
C MET A 195 0.16 9.70 -8.90
N THR A 196 1.08 8.94 -8.32
CA THR A 196 2.02 8.08 -9.08
C THR A 196 1.25 7.07 -9.94
N ALA A 197 0.26 6.38 -9.37
CA ALA A 197 -0.55 5.39 -10.07
C ALA A 197 -1.37 5.99 -11.22
N ASN A 198 -1.76 7.28 -11.13
CA ASN A 198 -2.38 8.02 -12.22
C ASN A 198 -1.38 8.62 -13.22
N GLY A 199 -0.08 8.36 -13.07
CA GLY A 199 0.96 8.90 -13.95
C GLY A 199 1.24 10.39 -13.72
N LEU A 200 0.90 10.92 -12.55
CA LEU A 200 1.08 12.33 -12.18
C LEU A 200 2.38 12.54 -11.39
N GLU A 201 2.89 13.77 -11.40
CA GLU A 201 3.88 14.27 -10.46
C GLU A 201 3.34 14.12 -9.02
N SER A 202 4.17 13.63 -8.11
CA SER A 202 3.74 13.24 -6.75
C SER A 202 4.57 13.90 -5.65
N ASP A 203 5.19 15.05 -5.94
CA ASP A 203 5.92 15.83 -4.93
C ASP A 203 4.95 16.68 -4.10
N ASP A 204 5.46 17.33 -3.04
CA ASP A 204 4.60 18.14 -2.17
C ASP A 204 4.00 19.34 -2.92
N ARG A 205 4.68 19.88 -3.93
CA ARG A 205 4.14 20.98 -4.75
C ARG A 205 2.90 20.53 -5.52
N ALA A 206 2.96 19.37 -6.16
CA ALA A 206 1.84 18.84 -6.92
C ALA A 206 0.63 18.49 -6.03
N ILE A 207 0.87 18.03 -4.80
CA ILE A 207 -0.20 17.85 -3.80
C ILE A 207 -0.85 19.18 -3.46
N GLU A 208 -0.05 20.22 -3.20
CA GLU A 208 -0.59 21.54 -2.87
C GLU A 208 -1.41 22.14 -4.02
N LEU A 209 -1.03 21.90 -5.28
CA LEU A 209 -1.85 22.27 -6.45
C LEU A 209 -3.23 21.59 -6.42
N GLY A 210 -3.28 20.29 -6.13
CA GLY A 210 -4.53 19.55 -5.98
C GLY A 210 -5.42 20.07 -4.84
N LEU A 211 -4.82 20.35 -3.68
CA LEU A 211 -5.54 20.94 -2.53
C LEU A 211 -6.10 22.33 -2.85
N SER A 212 -5.29 23.16 -3.53
CA SER A 212 -5.69 24.51 -3.91
C SER A 212 -6.86 24.48 -4.88
N TRP A 213 -6.85 23.53 -5.82
CA TRP A 213 -7.97 23.34 -6.74
C TRP A 213 -9.27 22.92 -6.04
N VAL A 214 -9.20 21.98 -5.07
CA VAL A 214 -10.39 21.61 -4.27
C VAL A 214 -10.91 22.84 -3.52
N HIS A 215 -10.02 23.58 -2.84
CA HIS A 215 -10.37 24.80 -2.13
C HIS A 215 -11.07 25.83 -3.03
N ASP A 216 -10.46 26.16 -4.18
CA ASP A 216 -10.96 27.20 -5.07
C ASP A 216 -12.36 26.87 -5.62
N ARG A 217 -12.61 25.58 -5.88
CA ARG A 217 -13.93 25.09 -6.32
C ARG A 217 -14.98 25.19 -5.22
N VAL A 218 -14.63 24.75 -3.99
CA VAL A 218 -15.52 24.88 -2.83
C VAL A 218 -15.87 26.34 -2.57
N VAL A 219 -14.89 27.26 -2.62
CA VAL A 219 -15.11 28.71 -2.47
C VAL A 219 -15.98 29.27 -3.59
N ALA A 220 -15.84 28.78 -4.82
CA ALA A 220 -16.71 29.14 -5.94
C ALA A 220 -18.13 28.54 -5.86
N GLY A 221 -18.41 27.70 -4.85
CA GLY A 221 -19.69 27.01 -4.68
C GLY A 221 -19.85 25.76 -5.54
N GLU A 222 -18.79 25.33 -6.23
CA GLU A 222 -18.73 24.08 -6.97
C GLU A 222 -18.40 22.94 -6.00
N ARG A 223 -19.39 22.08 -5.74
CA ARG A 223 -19.34 21.04 -4.70
C ARG A 223 -19.36 19.62 -5.24
N MET A 224 -19.35 19.46 -6.56
CA MET A 224 -19.44 18.17 -7.25
C MET A 224 -18.40 18.14 -8.35
N PHE A 225 -17.48 17.17 -8.28
CA PHE A 225 -16.37 16.99 -9.19
C PHE A 225 -16.57 15.70 -9.98
N ASP A 226 -16.78 15.82 -11.29
CA ASP A 226 -16.90 14.66 -12.18
C ASP A 226 -15.55 14.28 -12.79
N LEU A 227 -15.52 13.17 -13.53
CA LEU A 227 -14.30 12.70 -14.20
C LEU A 227 -13.68 13.76 -15.11
N GLN A 228 -14.49 14.53 -15.82
CA GLN A 228 -14.01 15.45 -16.84
C GLN A 228 -13.40 16.70 -16.21
N SER A 229 -14.02 17.23 -15.16
CA SER A 229 -13.48 18.38 -14.42
C SER A 229 -12.16 18.03 -13.74
N ILE A 230 -12.03 16.82 -13.17
CA ILE A 230 -10.79 16.36 -12.55
C ILE A 230 -9.70 16.14 -13.61
N LYS A 231 -10.04 15.56 -14.78
CA LYS A 231 -9.09 15.41 -15.90
C LYS A 231 -8.58 16.76 -16.41
N GLN A 232 -9.48 17.74 -16.57
CA GLN A 232 -9.10 19.09 -16.98
C GLN A 232 -8.19 19.73 -15.92
N ALA A 233 -8.49 19.53 -14.63
CA ALA A 233 -7.68 20.08 -13.54
C ALA A 233 -6.23 19.58 -13.57
N VAL A 234 -6.01 18.26 -13.73
CA VAL A 234 -4.64 17.71 -13.75
C VAL A 234 -3.86 18.13 -15.00
N ASP A 235 -4.55 18.38 -16.11
CA ASP A 235 -3.99 18.94 -17.35
C ASP A 235 -3.59 20.42 -17.15
N ASP A 236 -4.51 21.24 -16.65
CA ASP A 236 -4.28 22.68 -16.38
C ASP A 236 -3.13 22.90 -15.37
N MET A 237 -3.00 22.02 -14.38
CA MET A 237 -1.90 22.05 -13.41
C MET A 237 -0.54 21.68 -14.02
N GLY A 238 -0.52 21.04 -15.21
CA GLY A 238 0.71 20.57 -15.85
C GLY A 238 1.45 19.48 -15.07
N ILE A 239 0.72 18.66 -14.31
CA ILE A 239 1.30 17.63 -13.43
C ILE A 239 1.29 16.22 -14.05
N ILE A 240 0.75 16.04 -15.26
CA ILE A 240 0.82 14.76 -15.97
C ILE A 240 2.29 14.48 -16.36
N ARG A 241 2.77 13.27 -16.10
CA ARG A 241 4.15 12.83 -16.40
C ARG A 241 4.20 11.60 -17.30
N SER A 242 3.20 10.73 -17.20
CA SER A 242 3.10 9.54 -18.03
C SER A 242 1.67 9.01 -18.05
N GLU A 243 1.44 7.93 -18.78
CA GLU A 243 0.17 7.21 -18.70
C GLU A 243 -0.07 6.65 -17.27
N PRO A 244 -1.32 6.32 -16.90
CA PRO A 244 -1.59 5.64 -15.65
C PRO A 244 -0.94 4.24 -15.58
N TRP A 245 -0.67 3.79 -14.36
CA TRP A 245 -0.16 2.46 -14.06
C TRP A 245 -1.32 1.54 -13.69
N GLY A 246 -1.29 0.28 -14.10
CA GLY A 246 -1.97 -0.78 -13.35
C GLY A 246 -1.30 -0.95 -12.00
N THR A 247 -2.01 -1.44 -10.99
CA THR A 247 -1.52 -1.49 -9.61
C THR A 247 -1.57 -2.90 -9.06
N VAL A 248 -0.48 -3.33 -8.43
CA VAL A 248 -0.34 -4.65 -7.83
C VAL A 248 0.18 -4.47 -6.41
N SER A 249 -0.59 -4.95 -5.44
CA SER A 249 -0.22 -4.89 -4.03
C SER A 249 0.19 -6.27 -3.53
N VAL A 250 1.35 -6.36 -2.87
CA VAL A 250 1.83 -7.58 -2.19
C VAL A 250 2.25 -7.25 -0.77
N ALA A 251 1.56 -7.84 0.20
CA ALA A 251 1.74 -7.60 1.63
C ALA A 251 2.04 -8.92 2.35
N ILE A 252 3.28 -9.09 2.80
CA ILE A 252 3.70 -10.20 3.67
C ILE A 252 4.32 -9.71 4.98
N VAL A 253 4.93 -8.52 4.98
CA VAL A 253 5.57 -7.91 6.17
C VAL A 253 4.58 -7.05 6.94
N ASP A 254 3.84 -6.20 6.25
CA ASP A 254 2.81 -5.34 6.82
C ASP A 254 1.69 -5.08 5.79
N TYR A 255 0.55 -4.62 6.26
CA TYR A 255 -0.61 -4.34 5.42
C TYR A 255 -0.32 -3.16 4.50
N ASP A 256 -0.67 -3.30 3.22
CA ASP A 256 -0.56 -2.22 2.24
C ASP A 256 -1.82 -1.35 2.24
N PRO A 257 -1.73 -0.05 2.58
CA PRO A 257 -2.88 0.86 2.50
C PRO A 257 -3.46 0.97 1.09
N ALA A 258 -2.63 0.82 0.05
CA ALA A 258 -3.06 0.91 -1.36
C ALA A 258 -3.68 -0.40 -1.90
N ALA A 259 -3.81 -1.44 -1.08
CA ALA A 259 -4.34 -2.73 -1.49
C ALA A 259 -5.77 -2.63 -2.04
N ARG A 260 -6.59 -1.73 -1.49
CA ARG A 260 -8.01 -1.57 -1.87
C ARG A 260 -8.18 -0.98 -3.26
N GLU A 261 -7.27 -0.11 -3.67
CA GLU A 261 -7.26 0.54 -4.98
C GLU A 261 -6.48 -0.25 -6.01
N SER A 262 -5.75 -1.28 -5.58
CA SER A 262 -4.95 -2.11 -6.46
C SER A 262 -5.81 -2.94 -7.42
N SER A 263 -5.34 -3.09 -8.65
CA SER A 263 -5.97 -3.94 -9.66
C SER A 263 -6.00 -5.41 -9.21
N VAL A 264 -4.93 -5.85 -8.54
CA VAL A 264 -4.88 -7.11 -7.79
C VAL A 264 -4.12 -6.90 -6.49
N SER A 265 -4.50 -7.61 -5.44
CA SER A 265 -3.85 -7.54 -4.13
C SER A 265 -3.66 -8.93 -3.52
N ILE A 266 -2.51 -9.13 -2.89
CA ILE A 266 -2.15 -10.32 -2.13
C ILE A 266 -1.82 -9.87 -0.72
N ASP A 267 -2.70 -10.18 0.22
CA ASP A 267 -2.46 -10.01 1.66
C ASP A 267 -2.23 -11.38 2.30
N ARG A 268 -1.02 -11.58 2.81
CA ARG A 268 -0.60 -12.79 3.53
C ARG A 268 0.13 -12.45 4.83
N VAL A 269 -0.05 -11.23 5.36
CA VAL A 269 0.61 -10.78 6.61
C VAL A 269 0.31 -11.74 7.77
N GLY A 270 -0.94 -12.20 7.88
CA GLY A 270 -1.36 -13.17 8.90
C GLY A 270 -0.88 -14.61 8.68
N ARG A 271 -0.17 -14.89 7.58
CA ARG A 271 0.42 -16.19 7.26
C ARG A 271 1.95 -16.21 7.41
N MET A 272 2.53 -15.16 7.98
CA MET A 272 3.95 -15.08 8.27
C MET A 272 4.19 -15.29 9.76
N GLU A 273 5.28 -15.97 10.10
CA GLU A 273 5.74 -16.13 11.47
C GLU A 273 6.20 -14.78 12.03
N GLY A 274 5.80 -14.42 13.25
CA GLY A 274 6.21 -13.17 13.89
C GLY A 274 5.05 -12.23 14.20
N SER A 275 5.08 -11.65 15.41
CA SER A 275 4.01 -10.78 15.92
C SER A 275 4.10 -9.33 15.42
N THR A 276 5.27 -8.90 14.95
CA THR A 276 5.54 -7.55 14.45
C THR A 276 6.07 -7.60 13.01
N PRO A 277 5.94 -6.52 12.21
CA PRO A 277 6.48 -6.48 10.86
C PRO A 277 7.96 -6.91 10.77
N TRP A 278 8.79 -6.44 11.71
CA TRP A 278 10.22 -6.75 11.75
C TRP A 278 10.54 -8.24 11.89
N LEU A 279 9.71 -8.97 12.66
CA LEU A 279 9.91 -10.39 12.93
C LEU A 279 9.34 -11.30 11.83
N ARG A 280 8.61 -10.75 10.83
CA ARG A 280 7.99 -11.52 9.75
C ARG A 280 8.96 -11.88 8.64
N VAL A 281 9.65 -13.01 8.80
CA VAL A 281 10.76 -13.44 7.91
C VAL A 281 10.43 -14.68 7.07
N ARG A 282 9.51 -15.54 7.52
CA ARG A 282 9.10 -16.76 6.80
C ARG A 282 7.60 -17.09 7.00
N PRO A 283 6.98 -17.88 6.12
CA PRO A 283 5.62 -18.40 6.33
C PRO A 283 5.52 -19.21 7.62
N ASN A 284 4.44 -19.05 8.40
CA ASN A 284 4.19 -19.92 9.55
C ASN A 284 3.48 -21.20 9.13
N ALA A 285 3.81 -22.33 9.79
CA ALA A 285 3.11 -23.58 9.53
C ALA A 285 1.59 -23.44 9.74
N PRO A 286 0.74 -24.02 8.86
CA PRO A 286 1.08 -24.95 7.78
C PRO A 286 1.45 -24.29 6.45
N TYR A 287 1.49 -22.97 6.37
CA TYR A 287 1.75 -22.27 5.12
C TYR A 287 3.21 -22.40 4.68
N THR A 288 3.44 -22.38 3.37
CA THR A 288 4.77 -22.58 2.79
C THR A 288 5.13 -21.52 1.75
N TRP A 289 6.42 -21.40 1.44
CA TRP A 289 6.88 -20.57 0.32
C TRP A 289 6.28 -21.01 -1.02
N GLY A 290 6.11 -22.31 -1.23
CA GLY A 290 5.49 -22.85 -2.45
C GLY A 290 4.03 -22.39 -2.62
N GLU A 291 3.26 -22.35 -1.54
CA GLU A 291 1.90 -21.80 -1.55
C GLU A 291 1.89 -20.30 -1.85
N LEU A 292 2.79 -19.53 -1.22
CA LEU A 292 2.93 -18.09 -1.50
C LEU A 292 3.30 -17.84 -2.97
N ALA A 293 4.20 -18.65 -3.54
CA ALA A 293 4.56 -18.56 -4.95
C ALA A 293 3.37 -18.87 -5.87
N SER A 294 2.58 -19.89 -5.53
CA SER A 294 1.36 -20.23 -6.25
C SER A 294 0.32 -19.11 -6.17
N ASP A 295 0.15 -18.49 -4.99
CA ASP A 295 -0.74 -17.36 -4.79
C ASP A 295 -0.33 -16.15 -5.66
N ILE A 296 0.97 -15.81 -5.70
CA ILE A 296 1.50 -14.74 -6.54
C ILE A 296 1.26 -15.01 -8.02
N ARG A 297 1.69 -16.19 -8.51
CA ARG A 297 1.52 -16.59 -9.91
C ARG A 297 0.05 -16.62 -10.32
N GLY A 298 -0.81 -17.21 -9.49
CA GLY A 298 -2.24 -17.32 -9.75
C GLY A 298 -2.93 -15.95 -9.82
N THR A 299 -2.57 -15.06 -8.90
CA THR A 299 -3.14 -13.70 -8.83
C THR A 299 -2.68 -12.82 -9.99
N PHE A 300 -1.44 -13.00 -10.46
CA PHE A 300 -0.87 -12.16 -11.52
C PHE A 300 -1.19 -12.70 -12.92
N ARG A 301 -1.54 -13.98 -13.06
CA ARG A 301 -1.91 -14.62 -14.33
C ARG A 301 -2.94 -13.85 -15.17
N PRO A 302 -4.03 -13.28 -14.61
CA PRO A 302 -5.00 -12.53 -15.39
C PRO A 302 -4.56 -11.11 -15.77
N LEU A 303 -3.40 -10.62 -15.27
CA LEU A 303 -2.91 -9.29 -15.61
C LEU A 303 -2.56 -9.22 -17.09
N LYS A 304 -3.01 -8.14 -17.73
CA LYS A 304 -2.66 -7.84 -19.13
C LYS A 304 -1.29 -7.15 -19.17
N PRO A 305 -0.45 -7.42 -20.19
CA PRO A 305 0.78 -6.68 -20.42
C PRO A 305 0.53 -5.17 -20.44
N GLY A 306 1.47 -4.41 -19.87
CA GLY A 306 1.35 -2.97 -19.69
C GLY A 306 2.20 -2.46 -18.53
N ARG A 307 1.94 -1.23 -18.09
CA ARG A 307 2.65 -0.58 -16.99
C ARG A 307 2.07 -1.01 -15.65
N VAL A 308 2.89 -1.54 -14.76
CA VAL A 308 2.48 -2.04 -13.44
C VAL A 308 3.31 -1.37 -12.34
N LEU A 309 2.62 -0.68 -11.43
CA LEU A 309 3.16 -0.17 -10.18
C LEU A 309 2.97 -1.22 -9.08
N VAL A 310 4.08 -1.70 -8.52
CA VAL A 310 4.13 -2.64 -7.40
C VAL A 310 4.17 -1.85 -6.09
N THR A 311 3.23 -2.15 -5.20
CA THR A 311 3.11 -1.59 -3.84
C THR A 311 3.10 -2.69 -2.78
N GLY A 312 3.15 -2.26 -1.51
CA GLY A 312 3.07 -3.14 -0.35
C GLY A 312 4.42 -3.49 0.27
N PHE A 313 4.33 -4.18 1.41
CA PHE A 313 5.48 -4.47 2.26
C PHE A 313 5.87 -5.95 2.09
N MET A 314 6.96 -6.17 1.37
CA MET A 314 7.44 -7.50 1.03
C MET A 314 8.96 -7.62 1.22
N ARG A 315 9.44 -8.86 1.34
CA ARG A 315 10.87 -9.17 1.43
C ARG A 315 11.50 -9.35 0.05
N GLN A 316 12.83 -9.46 0.01
CA GLN A 316 13.59 -9.39 -1.24
C GLN A 316 13.33 -10.58 -2.16
N ALA A 317 13.22 -11.81 -1.64
CA ALA A 317 12.91 -12.96 -2.48
C ALA A 317 11.52 -12.82 -3.12
N VAL A 318 10.55 -12.27 -2.37
CA VAL A 318 9.20 -11.98 -2.88
C VAL A 318 9.24 -10.88 -3.94
N GLY A 319 9.98 -9.80 -3.69
CA GLY A 319 10.19 -8.73 -4.67
C GLY A 319 10.78 -9.25 -5.97
N PHE A 320 11.78 -10.14 -5.89
CA PHE A 320 12.33 -10.79 -7.07
C PHE A 320 11.29 -11.63 -7.82
N LEU A 321 10.54 -12.49 -7.12
CA LEU A 321 9.47 -13.29 -7.73
C LEU A 321 8.43 -12.39 -8.43
N VAL A 322 7.97 -11.32 -7.77
CA VAL A 322 7.07 -10.32 -8.35
C VAL A 322 7.63 -9.74 -9.64
N GLY A 323 8.91 -9.35 -9.64
CA GLY A 323 9.61 -8.91 -10.84
C GLY A 323 9.59 -9.97 -11.95
N THR A 324 9.85 -11.24 -11.61
CA THR A 324 9.86 -12.34 -12.59
C THR A 324 8.49 -12.65 -13.18
N GLU A 325 7.40 -12.45 -12.43
CA GLU A 325 6.05 -12.59 -12.97
C GLU A 325 5.70 -11.43 -13.91
N LEU A 326 6.25 -10.25 -13.65
CA LEU A 326 6.07 -9.03 -14.43
C LEU A 326 7.23 -8.80 -15.42
N ARG A 327 7.86 -9.84 -15.98
CA ARG A 327 9.02 -9.74 -16.89
C ARG A 327 8.75 -8.86 -18.11
N GLY A 328 9.78 -8.12 -18.54
CA GLY A 328 9.74 -7.31 -19.76
C GLY A 328 9.47 -8.13 -21.04
N VAL A 329 9.96 -9.38 -21.12
CA VAL A 329 9.68 -10.27 -22.26
C VAL A 329 8.21 -10.68 -22.39
N ARG A 330 7.40 -10.49 -21.34
CA ARG A 330 5.95 -10.68 -21.35
C ARG A 330 5.19 -9.38 -21.70
N GLY A 331 5.91 -8.31 -22.01
CA GLY A 331 5.34 -7.00 -22.40
C GLY A 331 4.95 -6.12 -21.20
N PHE A 332 5.47 -6.40 -20.01
CA PHE A 332 5.27 -5.53 -18.85
C PHE A 332 6.35 -4.44 -18.77
N THR A 333 5.97 -3.29 -18.24
CA THR A 333 6.87 -2.35 -17.56
C THR A 333 6.58 -2.45 -16.08
N VAL A 334 7.60 -2.54 -15.23
CA VAL A 334 7.43 -2.53 -13.77
C VAL A 334 7.97 -1.26 -13.15
N ALA A 335 7.28 -0.76 -12.14
CA ALA A 335 7.78 0.27 -11.26
C ALA A 335 7.44 -0.02 -9.80
N THR A 336 8.19 0.58 -8.89
CA THR A 336 7.95 0.55 -7.45
C THR A 336 8.48 1.84 -6.84
N ARG A 337 7.86 2.29 -5.75
CA ARG A 337 8.36 3.46 -5.03
C ARG A 337 9.39 3.02 -4.00
N GLN A 338 10.62 3.49 -4.17
CA GLN A 338 11.71 3.32 -3.23
C GLN A 338 11.99 4.69 -2.62
N HIS A 339 11.65 4.85 -1.34
CA HIS A 339 11.64 6.16 -0.67
C HIS A 339 10.78 7.19 -1.45
N ALA A 340 11.31 8.36 -1.77
CA ALA A 340 10.62 9.40 -2.52
C ALA A 340 10.62 9.19 -4.04
N GLN A 341 11.35 8.20 -4.56
CA GLN A 341 11.59 8.01 -5.99
C GLN A 341 10.76 6.87 -6.58
N LEU A 342 10.40 7.03 -7.86
CA LEU A 342 9.82 5.96 -8.66
C LEU A 342 10.95 5.21 -9.38
N TRP A 343 11.24 3.99 -8.92
CA TRP A 343 12.18 3.10 -9.57
C TRP A 343 11.41 2.30 -10.62
N THR A 344 11.77 2.45 -11.89
CA THR A 344 11.02 1.91 -13.03
C THR A 344 11.94 1.30 -14.07
N SER A 345 11.49 0.23 -14.72
CA SER A 345 12.21 -0.39 -15.84
C SER A 345 12.28 0.50 -17.08
N GLU A 346 11.46 1.56 -17.15
CA GLU A 346 11.50 2.61 -18.19
C GLU A 346 12.60 3.65 -17.97
N ALA A 347 13.19 3.73 -16.77
CA ALA A 347 14.24 4.71 -16.49
C ALA A 347 15.46 4.43 -17.40
N PRO A 348 15.99 5.43 -18.12
CA PRO A 348 17.21 5.26 -18.89
C PRO A 348 18.34 4.76 -18.00
N THR A 349 19.13 3.80 -18.49
CA THR A 349 20.29 3.29 -17.76
C THR A 349 21.37 4.36 -17.65
N GLU A 350 21.86 4.59 -16.44
CA GLU A 350 23.01 5.46 -16.14
C GLU A 350 24.29 4.63 -15.95
N PRO A 351 25.46 5.03 -16.49
CA PRO A 351 26.71 4.33 -16.22
C PRO A 351 26.99 4.25 -14.70
N PHE A 352 27.16 3.04 -14.18
CA PHE A 352 27.44 2.81 -12.77
C PHE A 352 28.33 1.57 -12.61
N PRO A 353 29.52 1.69 -12.00
CA PRO A 353 30.43 0.56 -11.86
C PRO A 353 29.91 -0.45 -10.83
N LEU A 354 30.06 -1.73 -11.16
CA LEU A 354 29.89 -2.84 -10.22
C LEU A 354 31.25 -3.43 -9.89
N GLU A 355 31.44 -3.78 -8.63
CA GLU A 355 32.56 -4.58 -8.15
C GLU A 355 32.11 -6.05 -8.12
N ILE A 356 32.96 -6.92 -8.66
CA ILE A 356 32.65 -8.33 -8.84
C ILE A 356 33.84 -9.14 -8.37
N GLU A 357 33.59 -9.99 -7.39
CA GLU A 357 34.55 -10.95 -6.88
C GLU A 357 34.01 -12.36 -7.12
N GLU A 358 34.87 -13.28 -7.54
CA GLU A 358 34.53 -14.68 -7.73
C GLU A 358 35.34 -15.54 -6.77
N VAL A 359 34.64 -16.22 -5.87
CA VAL A 359 35.23 -17.05 -4.82
C VAL A 359 35.02 -18.51 -5.17
N PRO A 360 36.08 -19.31 -5.41
CA PRO A 360 35.94 -20.73 -5.71
C PRO A 360 35.47 -21.52 -4.48
N VAL A 361 34.61 -22.50 -4.71
CA VAL A 361 34.08 -23.43 -3.69
C VAL A 361 34.37 -24.89 -4.10
N GLY A 362 34.19 -25.23 -5.37
CA GLY A 362 34.53 -26.53 -5.95
C GLY A 362 33.64 -27.70 -5.49
N LYS A 363 32.37 -27.43 -5.15
CA LYS A 363 31.42 -28.43 -4.62
C LYS A 363 30.38 -28.92 -5.64
N GLY A 364 30.40 -28.44 -6.89
CA GLY A 364 29.51 -28.93 -7.94
C GLY A 364 29.59 -28.12 -9.23
N GLU A 365 28.46 -28.01 -9.94
CA GLU A 365 28.35 -27.33 -11.25
C GLU A 365 27.44 -26.10 -11.20
N ASP A 366 26.93 -25.73 -10.02
CA ASP A 366 26.05 -24.58 -9.86
C ASP A 366 26.82 -23.28 -9.55
N LEU A 367 26.18 -22.14 -9.74
CA LEU A 367 26.76 -20.83 -9.45
C LEU A 367 25.94 -20.14 -8.37
N ALA A 368 26.58 -19.77 -7.26
CA ALA A 368 25.96 -18.87 -6.28
C ALA A 368 26.22 -17.41 -6.65
N ILE A 369 25.25 -16.55 -6.38
CA ILE A 369 25.29 -15.12 -6.66
C ILE A 369 24.85 -14.41 -5.38
N VAL A 370 25.72 -13.59 -4.82
CA VAL A 370 25.47 -12.83 -3.60
C VAL A 370 25.52 -11.35 -3.96
N LEU A 371 24.36 -10.68 -3.97
CA LEU A 371 24.31 -9.22 -4.13
C LEU A 371 24.43 -8.58 -2.76
N GLN A 372 25.47 -7.78 -2.55
CA GLN A 372 25.64 -6.95 -1.35
C GLN A 372 25.65 -5.46 -1.71
N ILE A 373 24.53 -4.78 -1.47
CA ILE A 373 24.35 -3.38 -1.85
C ILE A 373 24.16 -2.50 -0.62
N SER A 374 23.25 -2.88 0.27
CA SER A 374 22.90 -2.04 1.43
C SER A 374 23.64 -2.40 2.72
N TYR A 375 24.24 -3.59 2.77
CA TYR A 375 24.90 -4.14 3.95
C TYR A 375 25.98 -5.15 3.53
N PRO A 376 27.17 -5.17 4.18
CA PRO A 376 28.27 -6.07 3.83
C PRO A 376 28.05 -7.48 4.40
N GLY A 377 27.02 -8.18 3.92
CA GLY A 377 26.65 -9.52 4.40
C GLY A 377 27.12 -10.67 3.50
N ALA A 378 28.07 -10.42 2.59
CA ALA A 378 28.50 -11.46 1.65
C ALA A 378 29.22 -12.64 2.33
N ASP A 379 30.00 -12.37 3.39
CA ASP A 379 30.69 -13.42 4.15
C ASP A 379 29.71 -14.36 4.84
N ASP A 380 28.66 -13.82 5.47
CA ASP A 380 27.60 -14.61 6.12
C ASP A 380 26.88 -15.53 5.11
N ALA A 381 26.55 -15.00 3.92
CA ALA A 381 25.96 -15.79 2.85
C ALA A 381 26.93 -16.87 2.35
N ALA A 382 28.21 -16.53 2.17
CA ALA A 382 29.23 -17.48 1.71
C ALA A 382 29.44 -18.62 2.71
N ASP A 383 29.46 -18.32 4.01
CA ASP A 383 29.58 -19.31 5.07
C ASP A 383 28.35 -20.20 5.13
N TRP A 384 27.14 -19.63 5.01
CA TRP A 384 25.92 -20.41 4.92
C TRP A 384 25.90 -21.35 3.70
N ILE A 385 26.32 -20.87 2.53
CA ILE A 385 26.43 -21.67 1.30
C ILE A 385 27.36 -22.88 1.51
N ARG A 386 28.53 -22.66 2.13
CA ARG A 386 29.51 -23.72 2.41
C ARG A 386 28.99 -24.73 3.41
N ALA A 387 28.33 -24.25 4.47
CA ALA A 387 27.76 -25.07 5.55
C ALA A 387 26.56 -25.89 5.09
N SER A 388 25.73 -25.34 4.20
CA SER A 388 24.54 -26.00 3.63
C SER A 388 24.86 -27.00 2.52
N ASP A 389 26.15 -27.16 2.19
CA ASP A 389 26.66 -28.09 1.17
C ASP A 389 25.97 -27.96 -0.19
N LEU A 390 25.70 -26.72 -0.61
CA LEU A 390 25.15 -26.47 -1.94
C LEU A 390 26.16 -26.92 -3.03
N PRO A 391 25.70 -27.51 -4.14
CA PRO A 391 26.55 -28.06 -5.19
C PRO A 391 27.11 -26.96 -6.12
N VAL A 392 27.73 -25.93 -5.53
CA VAL A 392 28.23 -24.74 -6.23
C VAL A 392 29.73 -24.86 -6.54
N ASP A 393 30.12 -24.48 -7.75
CA ASP A 393 31.52 -24.38 -8.15
C ASP A 393 32.15 -23.09 -7.63
N SER A 394 31.44 -21.96 -7.77
CA SER A 394 31.90 -20.65 -7.32
C SER A 394 30.75 -19.78 -6.76
N ILE A 395 31.14 -18.76 -5.98
CA ILE A 395 30.28 -17.70 -5.48
C ILE A 395 30.69 -16.40 -6.17
N LEU A 396 29.75 -15.79 -6.89
CA LEU A 396 29.89 -14.48 -7.49
C LEU A 396 29.34 -13.44 -6.51
N VAL A 397 30.24 -12.72 -5.84
CA VAL A 397 29.87 -11.58 -4.99
C VAL A 397 29.80 -10.33 -5.87
N VAL A 398 28.66 -9.65 -5.84
CA VAL A 398 28.43 -8.41 -6.60
C VAL A 398 28.10 -7.28 -5.65
N SER A 399 28.89 -6.21 -5.70
CA SER A 399 28.75 -5.03 -4.84
C SER A 399 28.74 -3.72 -5.65
N THR A 400 28.25 -2.68 -4.99
CA THR A 400 28.46 -1.29 -5.40
C THR A 400 29.72 -0.72 -4.75
N PRO A 401 30.34 0.35 -5.30
CA PRO A 401 31.59 0.91 -4.73
C PRO A 401 31.47 1.42 -3.29
N SER A 402 30.27 1.81 -2.87
CA SER A 402 29.90 1.95 -1.46
C SER A 402 28.84 0.90 -1.14
N ILE A 403 28.84 0.38 0.09
CA ILE A 403 27.84 -0.58 0.57
C ILE A 403 27.03 0.11 1.67
N ASP A 404 25.94 0.75 1.28
CA ASP A 404 25.05 1.49 2.19
C ASP A 404 23.63 1.62 1.59
N ALA A 405 22.67 2.07 2.41
CA ALA A 405 21.27 2.17 1.99
C ALA A 405 21.03 3.19 0.85
N THR A 406 22.01 4.04 0.53
CA THR A 406 21.94 5.11 -0.46
C THR A 406 22.85 4.91 -1.67
N SER A 407 23.58 3.80 -1.74
CA SER A 407 24.53 3.48 -2.84
C SER A 407 23.89 3.51 -4.24
N ILE A 408 22.58 3.29 -4.32
CA ILE A 408 21.77 3.45 -5.53
C ILE A 408 20.88 4.68 -5.37
N ALA A 409 21.37 5.81 -5.86
CA ALA A 409 20.76 7.12 -5.61
C ALA A 409 19.66 7.52 -6.61
N THR A 410 19.61 6.90 -7.78
CA THR A 410 18.67 7.27 -8.86
C THR A 410 17.97 6.04 -9.46
N PRO A 411 16.77 6.22 -10.04
CA PRO A 411 16.10 5.16 -10.80
C PRO A 411 16.93 4.61 -11.97
N GLY A 412 17.71 5.47 -12.65
CA GLY A 412 18.56 5.06 -13.77
C GLY A 412 19.73 4.18 -13.32
N ILE A 413 20.36 4.50 -12.18
CA ILE A 413 21.36 3.62 -11.56
C ILE A 413 20.73 2.29 -11.15
N ALA A 414 19.54 2.30 -10.52
CA ALA A 414 18.87 1.06 -10.13
C ALA A 414 18.62 0.12 -11.32
N ASN A 415 18.14 0.68 -12.44
CA ASN A 415 17.92 -0.07 -13.68
C ASN A 415 19.24 -0.56 -14.30
N SER A 416 20.29 0.24 -14.23
CA SER A 416 21.65 -0.16 -14.64
C SER A 416 22.20 -1.30 -13.81
N VAL A 417 22.10 -1.26 -12.48
CA VAL A 417 22.58 -2.34 -11.61
C VAL A 417 21.84 -3.64 -11.93
N ALA A 418 20.52 -3.62 -12.02
CA ALA A 418 19.72 -4.80 -12.36
C ALA A 418 20.13 -5.44 -13.69
N THR A 419 20.31 -4.63 -14.74
CA THR A 419 20.70 -5.12 -16.07
C THR A 419 22.14 -5.59 -16.13
N GLN A 420 23.07 -4.91 -15.45
CA GLN A 420 24.47 -5.29 -15.38
C GLN A 420 24.68 -6.59 -14.61
N VAL A 421 24.07 -6.76 -13.43
CA VAL A 421 24.12 -8.02 -12.66
C VAL A 421 23.70 -9.19 -13.54
N ARG A 422 22.54 -9.10 -14.19
CA ARG A 422 22.07 -10.14 -15.11
C ARG A 422 23.08 -10.42 -16.22
N ASN A 423 23.63 -9.38 -16.85
CA ASN A 423 24.58 -9.57 -17.95
C ASN A 423 25.89 -10.24 -17.49
N GLN A 424 26.37 -9.91 -16.30
CA GLN A 424 27.57 -10.49 -15.68
C GLN A 424 27.38 -11.95 -15.28
N VAL A 425 26.21 -12.29 -14.74
CA VAL A 425 25.86 -13.69 -14.48
C VAL A 425 25.70 -14.45 -15.79
N ARG A 426 25.05 -13.84 -16.80
CA ARG A 426 24.81 -14.47 -18.09
C ARG A 426 26.10 -14.87 -18.82
N SER A 427 27.17 -14.09 -18.71
CA SER A 427 28.46 -14.43 -19.32
C SER A 427 29.15 -15.64 -18.68
N ARG A 428 28.67 -16.10 -17.51
CA ARG A 428 29.22 -17.22 -16.74
C ARG A 428 28.37 -18.49 -16.79
N LEU A 429 27.28 -18.52 -17.56
CA LEU A 429 26.33 -19.66 -17.57
C LEU A 429 26.82 -20.91 -18.33
N LYS A 430 28.03 -20.89 -18.89
CA LYS A 430 28.58 -22.06 -19.60
C LYS A 430 28.95 -23.12 -18.56
N GLY A 431 28.41 -24.32 -18.70
CA GLY A 431 28.60 -25.42 -17.72
C GLY A 431 27.69 -25.32 -16.50
N VAL A 432 27.18 -24.13 -16.17
CA VAL A 432 26.29 -23.93 -15.03
C VAL A 432 24.92 -24.60 -15.22
N ARG A 433 24.52 -25.42 -14.26
CA ARG A 433 23.20 -26.10 -14.26
C ARG A 433 22.11 -25.26 -13.60
N ARG A 434 22.38 -24.70 -12.43
CA ARG A 434 21.44 -23.87 -11.64
C ARG A 434 22.15 -22.67 -11.02
N LEU A 435 21.37 -21.64 -10.74
CA LEU A 435 21.78 -20.44 -10.00
C LEU A 435 21.22 -20.47 -8.58
N HIS A 436 22.00 -20.03 -7.62
CA HIS A 436 21.56 -19.77 -6.24
C HIS A 436 21.69 -18.28 -5.96
N LEU A 437 20.57 -17.59 -5.78
CA LEU A 437 20.53 -16.14 -5.67
C LEU A 437 20.24 -15.69 -4.24
N PHE A 438 21.16 -14.91 -3.68
CA PHE A 438 21.08 -14.27 -2.37
C PHE A 438 21.07 -12.76 -2.60
N LEU A 439 20.05 -12.09 -2.06
CA LEU A 439 19.86 -10.65 -2.22
C LEU A 439 20.15 -9.99 -0.86
N ILE A 440 20.88 -8.87 -0.89
CA ILE A 440 21.13 -8.01 0.27
C ILE A 440 21.12 -6.56 -0.24
N GLY A 441 19.93 -6.00 -0.42
CA GLY A 441 19.78 -4.66 -1.00
C GLY A 441 18.38 -4.07 -0.93
N PRO A 442 18.16 -2.93 -1.62
CA PRO A 442 16.85 -2.32 -1.71
C PRO A 442 15.82 -3.25 -2.37
N LEU A 443 14.58 -3.25 -1.85
CA LEU A 443 13.47 -4.01 -2.42
C LEU A 443 13.25 -3.66 -3.90
N GLY A 444 13.32 -2.37 -4.23
CA GLY A 444 13.16 -1.91 -5.61
C GLY A 444 14.15 -2.54 -6.58
N LEU A 445 15.40 -2.78 -6.14
CA LEU A 445 16.40 -3.47 -6.97
C LEU A 445 16.01 -4.94 -7.20
N SER A 446 15.49 -5.62 -6.17
CA SER A 446 15.07 -7.02 -6.29
C SER A 446 13.97 -7.19 -7.34
N ILE A 447 12.99 -6.28 -7.35
CA ILE A 447 11.90 -6.24 -8.34
C ILE A 447 12.45 -6.01 -9.75
N LEU A 448 13.30 -4.99 -9.93
CA LEU A 448 13.90 -4.68 -11.24
C LEU A 448 14.80 -5.84 -11.73
N LEU A 449 15.56 -6.47 -10.84
CA LEU A 449 16.40 -7.60 -11.19
C LEU A 449 15.57 -8.78 -11.68
N GLY A 450 14.52 -9.16 -10.94
CA GLY A 450 13.58 -10.21 -11.34
C GLY A 450 12.90 -9.91 -12.67
N HIS A 451 12.51 -8.66 -12.90
CA HIS A 451 11.92 -8.18 -14.15
C HIS A 451 12.84 -8.37 -15.36
N HIS A 452 14.13 -8.13 -15.16
CA HIS A 452 15.14 -8.30 -16.21
C HIS A 452 15.65 -9.74 -16.35
N TRP A 453 15.35 -10.63 -15.40
CA TRP A 453 15.92 -12.00 -15.25
C TRP A 453 15.41 -13.02 -16.28
N SER A 454 15.55 -12.69 -17.56
CA SER A 454 15.16 -13.54 -18.69
C SER A 454 16.37 -14.23 -19.32
N ARG A 455 16.19 -15.46 -19.82
CA ARG A 455 17.25 -16.28 -20.44
C ARG A 455 18.37 -16.64 -19.46
N MET A 456 18.00 -16.94 -18.23
CA MET A 456 18.92 -17.41 -17.19
C MET A 456 18.77 -18.92 -17.02
N ARG A 457 19.62 -19.55 -16.20
CA ARG A 457 19.38 -20.93 -15.76
C ARG A 457 18.28 -20.96 -14.69
N PRO A 458 17.66 -22.13 -14.42
CA PRO A 458 16.80 -22.28 -13.26
C PRO A 458 17.48 -21.68 -12.03
N THR A 459 16.75 -20.84 -11.30
CA THR A 459 17.32 -20.05 -10.20
C THR A 459 16.55 -20.35 -8.92
N THR A 460 17.24 -20.82 -7.89
CA THR A 460 16.70 -20.88 -6.53
C THR A 460 17.04 -19.56 -5.83
N VAL A 461 16.01 -18.85 -5.37
CA VAL A 461 16.13 -17.58 -4.65
C VAL A 461 15.99 -17.85 -3.16
N TYR A 462 16.93 -17.32 -2.39
CA TYR A 462 17.00 -17.50 -0.94
C TYR A 462 16.51 -16.24 -0.23
N GLU A 463 15.76 -16.44 0.86
CA GLU A 463 15.35 -15.37 1.77
C GLU A 463 16.24 -15.39 3.01
N HIS A 464 16.65 -14.20 3.45
CA HIS A 464 17.39 -14.04 4.70
C HIS A 464 16.43 -14.12 5.88
N ILE A 465 16.74 -14.99 6.84
CA ILE A 465 15.88 -15.22 8.00
C ILE A 465 16.35 -14.37 9.19
N ASP A 466 17.53 -14.71 9.72
CA ASP A 466 18.13 -14.05 10.89
C ASP A 466 19.62 -14.39 10.94
N GLY A 467 20.44 -13.47 11.44
CA GLY A 467 21.90 -13.65 11.51
C GLY A 467 22.50 -14.07 10.17
N ALA A 468 23.11 -15.26 10.12
CA ALA A 468 23.67 -15.86 8.89
C ALA A 468 22.76 -16.93 8.27
N GLU A 469 21.51 -17.08 8.72
CA GLU A 469 20.60 -18.11 8.21
C GLU A 469 19.80 -17.65 6.98
N TYR A 470 19.72 -18.55 6.01
CA TYR A 470 18.92 -18.41 4.80
C TYR A 470 17.99 -19.61 4.61
N GLU A 471 16.89 -19.39 3.87
CA GLU A 471 15.95 -20.43 3.47
C GLU A 471 15.69 -20.35 1.97
N ALA A 472 15.58 -21.50 1.29
CA ALA A 472 15.18 -21.54 -0.11
C ALA A 472 13.69 -21.14 -0.22
N ALA A 473 13.43 -19.96 -0.79
CA ALA A 473 12.08 -19.43 -0.90
C ALA A 473 11.43 -19.82 -2.23
N PHE A 474 12.08 -19.55 -3.36
CA PHE A 474 11.46 -19.71 -4.68
C PHE A 474 12.37 -20.37 -5.70
N ASP A 475 11.81 -21.31 -6.45
CA ASP A 475 12.39 -21.78 -7.70
C ASP A 475 11.77 -21.02 -8.88
N ILE A 476 12.66 -20.45 -9.70
CA ILE A 476 12.34 -19.63 -10.87
C ILE A 476 12.79 -20.38 -12.11
N ASP A 477 11.85 -20.64 -13.00
CA ASP A 477 12.11 -21.27 -14.28
C ASP A 477 12.80 -20.32 -15.26
N ALA A 478 13.60 -20.92 -16.15
CA ALA A 478 14.44 -20.27 -17.15
C ALA A 478 13.67 -19.42 -18.18
#